data_AF-M5S581-F1
#
_entry.id   AF-M5S581-F1
#
_cell.length_a   1.000
_cell.length_b   1.000
_cell.length_c   1.000
_cell.angle_alpha   90.00
_cell.angle_beta   90.00
_cell.angle_gamma   90.00
#
_symmetry.space_group_name_H-M   'P 1'
#
loop_
_entity.id
_entity.type
_entity.pdbx_description
1 polymer ?
#
loop_
_entity_poly.entity_id
_entity_poly.type
_entity_poly.pdbx_seq_one_letter_code
_entity_poly.pdbx_strand_id
1 'polypeptide(L)'
;MQSEANAGDPYAMTHIWNQNFAMDRPWHGPYYHQNYGQPLALVVPPTAHMRQTLSWGVSQNLMYPIHHQYGRNASYPGAAAPGSFYATPGWPSHTDQFGVYYVRGPW
;
A
#
# COMPACT_ATOMS: atom_id res chain seq x y z
N MET A 1 28.76 24.24 25.75
CA MET A 1 27.62 23.42 25.29
C MET A 1 27.21 23.92 23.92
N GLN A 2 27.68 23.29 22.85
CA GLN A 2 27.21 23.56 21.50
C GLN A 2 26.02 22.63 21.27
N SER A 3 24.83 23.19 21.15
CA SER A 3 23.62 22.47 20.76
C SER A 3 23.70 22.26 19.25
N GLU A 4 24.19 21.12 18.81
CA GLU A 4 24.12 20.71 17.42
C GLU A 4 22.67 20.39 17.09
N ALA A 5 21.98 21.34 16.46
CA ALA A 5 20.69 21.07 15.83
C ALA A 5 20.94 20.12 14.65
N ASN A 6 20.74 18.82 14.88
CA ASN A 6 20.72 17.83 13.82
C ASN A 6 19.50 18.14 12.93
N ALA A 7 19.74 18.86 11.83
CA ALA A 7 18.77 19.08 10.77
C ALA A 7 18.57 17.75 10.04
N GLY A 8 17.82 16.84 10.68
CA GLY A 8 17.43 15.58 10.07
C GLY A 8 16.65 15.89 8.80
N ASP A 9 17.18 15.45 7.66
CA ASP A 9 16.49 15.57 6.38
C ASP A 9 15.09 14.92 6.51
N PRO A 10 14.00 15.70 6.43
CA PRO A 10 12.65 15.16 6.60
C PRO A 10 12.31 14.10 5.55
N TYR A 11 12.96 14.13 4.38
CA TYR A 11 12.81 13.09 3.37
C TYR A 11 13.50 11.79 3.76
N ALA A 12 14.66 11.85 4.40
CA ALA A 12 15.34 10.66 4.92
C ALA A 12 14.51 9.98 6.03
N MET A 13 13.92 10.75 6.94
CA MET A 13 13.07 10.20 8.02
C MET A 13 11.80 9.53 7.49
N THR A 14 11.14 10.16 6.51
CA THR A 14 9.93 9.57 5.88
C THR A 14 10.27 8.32 5.06
N HIS A 15 11.45 8.27 4.43
CA HIS A 15 11.93 7.07 3.76
C HIS A 15 12.13 5.90 4.74
N ILE A 16 12.78 6.14 5.89
CA ILE A 16 12.97 5.11 6.93
C ILE A 16 11.63 4.60 7.47
N TRP A 17 10.67 5.50 7.73
CA TRP A 17 9.33 5.10 8.17
C TRP A 17 8.60 4.23 7.16
N ASN A 18 8.64 4.61 5.87
CA ASN A 18 8.04 3.83 4.80
C ASN A 18 8.71 2.46 4.65
N GLN A 19 10.03 2.40 4.78
CA GLN A 19 10.79 1.16 4.71
C GLN A 19 10.44 0.24 5.89
N ASN A 20 10.42 0.74 7.12
CA ASN A 20 10.04 -0.05 8.30
C ASN A 20 8.60 -0.57 8.17
N PHE A 21 7.65 0.29 7.77
CA PHE A 21 6.27 -0.13 7.53
C PHE A 21 6.19 -1.24 6.46
N ALA A 22 6.98 -1.12 5.39
CA ALA A 22 6.98 -2.11 4.32
C ALA A 22 7.56 -3.47 4.74
N MET A 23 8.50 -3.48 5.69
CA MET A 23 9.09 -4.71 6.24
C MET A 23 8.15 -5.41 7.23
N ASP A 24 7.40 -4.64 8.04
CA ASP A 24 6.59 -5.19 9.13
C ASP A 24 5.15 -5.52 8.74
N ARG A 25 4.65 -4.99 7.62
CA ARG A 25 3.25 -5.14 7.20
C ARG A 25 3.12 -5.73 5.80
N PRO A 26 2.03 -6.47 5.51
CA PRO A 26 1.75 -6.89 4.14
C PRO A 26 1.49 -5.69 3.24
N TRP A 27 1.75 -5.87 1.94
CA TRP A 27 1.46 -4.88 0.91
C TRP A 27 -0.01 -4.77 0.51
N HIS A 28 -0.76 -5.81 0.82
CA HIS A 28 -2.17 -5.93 0.55
C HIS A 28 -3.00 -5.72 1.82
N GLY A 29 -4.27 -5.40 1.62
CA GLY A 29 -5.30 -5.51 2.64
C GLY A 29 -5.86 -6.94 2.75
N PRO A 30 -7.01 -7.11 3.41
CA PRO A 30 -7.57 -8.42 3.69
C PRO A 30 -8.47 -8.98 2.57
N TYR A 31 -8.71 -8.23 1.49
CA TYR A 31 -9.60 -8.66 0.40
C TYR A 31 -8.81 -9.20 -0.81
N TYR A 32 -9.37 -10.18 -1.50
CA TYR A 32 -8.81 -10.70 -2.75
C TYR A 32 -9.54 -10.15 -3.98
N HIS A 33 -8.87 -10.15 -5.13
CA HIS A 33 -9.48 -9.78 -6.41
C HIS A 33 -10.30 -10.95 -6.97
N GLN A 34 -11.57 -10.70 -7.28
CA GLN A 34 -12.58 -11.72 -7.62
C GLN A 34 -12.10 -12.72 -8.69
N ASN A 35 -11.41 -12.24 -9.72
CA ASN A 35 -10.98 -13.07 -10.85
C ASN A 35 -9.77 -13.96 -10.55
N TYR A 36 -8.96 -13.61 -9.54
CA TYR A 36 -7.68 -14.28 -9.27
C TYR A 36 -7.66 -15.03 -7.94
N GLY A 37 -8.62 -14.78 -7.04
CA GLY A 37 -8.65 -15.40 -5.70
C GLY A 37 -7.50 -14.94 -4.78
N GLN A 38 -6.73 -13.94 -5.21
CA GLN A 38 -5.61 -13.35 -4.48
C GLN A 38 -5.64 -11.81 -4.58
N PRO A 39 -5.05 -11.08 -3.64
CA PRO A 39 -4.82 -9.65 -3.76
C PRO A 39 -4.06 -9.32 -5.05
N LEU A 40 -4.47 -8.24 -5.72
CA LEU A 40 -3.85 -7.77 -6.94
C LEU A 40 -3.03 -6.50 -6.67
N ALA A 41 -1.76 -6.51 -7.09
CA ALA A 41 -0.91 -5.33 -7.00
C ALA A 41 -1.16 -4.40 -8.20
N LEU A 42 -1.60 -3.18 -7.92
CA LEU A 42 -1.61 -2.09 -8.88
C LEU A 42 -0.28 -1.35 -8.79
N VAL A 43 0.58 -1.58 -9.79
CA VAL A 43 1.89 -0.94 -9.86
C VAL A 43 1.72 0.51 -10.29
N VAL A 44 2.24 1.44 -9.47
CA VAL A 44 2.26 2.87 -9.76
C VAL A 44 3.70 3.38 -9.92
N PRO A 45 3.89 4.56 -10.55
CA PRO A 45 5.21 5.17 -10.64
C PRO A 45 5.88 5.34 -9.26
N PRO A 46 7.21 5.28 -9.18
CA PRO A 46 7.94 5.44 -7.91
C PRO A 46 7.73 6.80 -7.24
N THR A 47 7.30 7.80 -8.01
CA THR A 47 6.97 9.17 -7.56
C THR A 47 5.59 9.31 -6.93
N ALA A 48 4.73 8.29 -7.00
CA ALA A 48 3.41 8.35 -6.36
C ALA A 48 3.54 8.13 -4.85
N HIS A 49 3.06 9.05 -4.01
CA HIS A 49 3.20 8.93 -2.55
C HIS A 49 1.91 8.52 -1.83
N MET A 50 0.76 8.79 -2.44
CA MET A 50 -0.56 8.62 -1.82
C MET A 50 -1.46 7.81 -2.74
N ARG A 51 -2.31 6.98 -2.15
CA ARG A 51 -3.46 6.34 -2.81
C ARG A 51 -4.74 6.96 -2.30
N GLN A 52 -5.75 6.93 -3.15
CA GLN A 52 -7.11 7.35 -2.81
C GLN A 52 -8.02 6.13 -2.81
N THR A 53 -8.76 5.96 -1.72
CA THR A 53 -9.84 4.98 -1.60
C THR A 53 -11.16 5.73 -1.66
N LEU A 54 -11.96 5.41 -2.67
CA LEU A 54 -13.30 5.96 -2.85
C LEU A 54 -14.33 5.15 -2.07
N SER A 55 -15.32 5.85 -1.50
CA SER A 55 -16.49 5.27 -0.84
C SER A 55 -17.74 5.46 -1.69
N TRP A 56 -18.63 4.47 -1.69
CA TRP A 56 -19.92 4.52 -2.38
C TRP A 56 -21.01 5.28 -1.58
N GLY A 57 -20.73 5.62 -0.33
CA GLY A 57 -21.63 6.40 0.53
C GLY A 57 -21.30 7.90 0.56
N VAL A 58 -21.97 8.64 1.44
CA VAL A 58 -21.71 10.07 1.63
C VAL A 58 -20.43 10.26 2.45
N SER A 59 -19.44 10.93 1.85
CA SER A 59 -18.30 11.57 2.53
C SER A 59 -17.32 10.65 3.29
N GLN A 60 -16.78 9.62 2.63
CA GLN A 60 -15.70 8.78 3.18
C GLN A 60 -14.58 8.48 2.17
N ASN A 61 -14.22 9.46 1.33
CA ASN A 61 -13.02 9.34 0.51
C ASN A 61 -11.79 9.49 1.39
N LEU A 62 -10.91 8.47 1.39
CA LEU A 62 -9.75 8.40 2.27
C LEU A 62 -8.46 8.44 1.44
N MET A 63 -7.46 9.14 1.95
CA MET A 63 -6.12 9.15 1.38
C MET A 63 -5.15 8.44 2.31
N TYR A 64 -4.39 7.51 1.76
CA TYR A 64 -3.40 6.74 2.50
C TYR A 64 -2.03 6.84 1.83
N PRO A 65 -0.94 6.90 2.60
CA PRO A 65 0.40 6.76 2.04
C PRO A 65 0.61 5.38 1.40
N ILE A 66 1.39 5.35 0.31
CA ILE A 66 1.84 4.12 -0.35
C ILE A 66 3.24 3.80 0.18
N HIS A 67 3.31 2.94 1.20
CA HIS A 67 4.57 2.61 1.84
C HIS A 67 5.42 1.65 1.00
N HIS A 68 4.78 0.63 0.42
CA HIS A 68 5.44 -0.44 -0.30
C HIS A 68 6.10 0.04 -1.59
N GLN A 69 7.39 -0.25 -1.72
CA GLN A 69 8.21 0.05 -2.89
C GLN A 69 9.09 -1.15 -3.18
N TYR A 70 9.03 -1.65 -4.40
CA TYR A 70 9.82 -2.81 -4.79
C TYR A 70 11.01 -2.40 -5.65
N GLY A 71 12.17 -3.00 -5.37
CA GLY A 71 13.36 -2.84 -6.20
C GLY A 71 13.22 -3.62 -7.51
N ARG A 72 14.10 -3.32 -8.47
CA ARG A 72 14.13 -3.93 -9.82
C ARG A 72 14.13 -5.46 -9.84
N ASN A 73 14.72 -6.09 -8.83
CA ASN A 73 14.82 -7.56 -8.73
C ASN A 73 13.59 -8.23 -8.11
N ALA A 74 12.61 -7.45 -7.63
CA ALA A 74 11.38 -8.01 -7.08
C ALA A 74 10.48 -8.46 -8.24
N SER A 75 10.37 -9.78 -8.42
CA SER A 75 9.62 -10.36 -9.55
C SER A 75 8.11 -10.34 -9.33
N TYR A 76 7.65 -10.42 -8.09
CA TYR A 76 6.23 -10.34 -7.73
C TYR A 76 6.08 -10.05 -6.23
N PRO A 77 5.14 -9.19 -5.82
CA PRO A 77 4.77 -9.09 -4.42
C PRO A 77 4.01 -10.35 -4.00
N GLY A 78 4.69 -11.29 -3.34
CA GLY A 78 4.07 -12.51 -2.82
C GLY A 78 2.85 -12.18 -1.96
N ALA A 79 1.76 -12.93 -2.12
CA ALA A 79 0.56 -12.81 -1.29
C ALA A 79 0.52 -13.92 -0.23
N ALA A 80 -0.26 -13.72 0.83
CA ALA A 80 -0.56 -14.77 1.80
C ALA A 80 -1.26 -15.99 1.15
N ALA A 81 -1.31 -17.11 1.86
CA ALA A 81 -1.87 -18.36 1.36
C ALA A 81 -3.36 -18.22 0.93
N PRO A 82 -3.81 -18.95 -0.12
CA PRO A 82 -5.21 -18.97 -0.53
C PRO A 82 -6.16 -19.26 0.64
N GLY A 83 -7.31 -18.58 0.69
CA GLY A 83 -8.27 -18.70 1.80
C GLY A 83 -7.98 -17.80 3.01
N SER A 84 -6.89 -17.04 3.01
CA SER A 84 -6.57 -16.05 4.06
C SER A 84 -7.26 -14.68 3.82
N PHE A 85 -8.05 -14.57 2.76
CA PHE A 85 -8.59 -13.30 2.25
C PHE A 85 -10.12 -13.34 2.15
N TYR A 86 -10.75 -12.19 2.36
CA TYR A 86 -12.19 -12.02 2.18
C TYR A 86 -12.54 -11.75 0.71
N ALA A 87 -13.68 -12.29 0.29
CA ALA A 87 -14.30 -11.92 -0.97
C ALA A 87 -14.80 -10.47 -0.92
N THR A 88 -14.91 -9.82 -2.08
CA THR A 88 -15.64 -8.56 -2.18
C THR A 88 -17.08 -8.77 -1.70
N PRO A 89 -17.58 -7.97 -0.75
CA PRO A 89 -18.96 -8.07 -0.29
C PRO A 89 -19.95 -7.80 -1.43
N GLY A 90 -21.15 -8.37 -1.35
CA GLY A 90 -22.20 -8.12 -2.36
C GLY A 90 -22.59 -6.64 -2.47
N TRP A 91 -22.46 -5.89 -1.37
CA TRP A 91 -22.62 -4.44 -1.33
C TRP A 91 -21.33 -3.82 -0.78
N PRO A 92 -20.34 -3.52 -1.64
CA PRO A 92 -19.11 -2.90 -1.19
C PRO A 92 -19.38 -1.46 -0.75
N SER A 93 -18.77 -1.04 0.35
CA SER A 93 -18.78 0.34 0.83
C SER A 93 -17.58 1.13 0.31
N HIS A 94 -16.45 0.46 0.04
CA HIS A 94 -15.19 1.10 -0.36
C HIS A 94 -14.49 0.33 -1.48
N THR A 95 -13.65 1.04 -2.26
CA THR A 95 -12.90 0.49 -3.40
C THR A 95 -11.76 -0.45 -3.01
N ASP A 96 -11.28 -0.42 -1.78
CA ASP A 96 -10.26 -1.36 -1.27
C ASP A 96 -10.81 -2.79 -1.05
N GLN A 97 -12.13 -2.95 -1.05
CA GLN A 97 -12.81 -4.24 -0.93
C GLN A 97 -12.78 -5.07 -2.22
N PHE A 98 -12.32 -4.49 -3.34
CA PHE A 98 -12.07 -5.20 -4.60
C PHE A 98 -10.72 -5.94 -4.62
N GLY A 99 -9.93 -5.84 -3.54
CA GLY A 99 -8.66 -6.56 -3.40
C GLY A 99 -7.54 -6.04 -4.30
N VAL A 100 -7.64 -4.80 -4.79
CA VAL A 100 -6.59 -4.13 -5.57
C VAL A 100 -5.83 -3.15 -4.68
N TYR A 101 -4.52 -3.31 -4.59
CA TYR A 101 -3.68 -2.52 -3.69
C TYR A 101 -2.50 -1.87 -4.41
N TYR A 102 -2.29 -0.60 -4.12
CA TYR A 102 -1.24 0.22 -4.73
C TYR A 102 0.14 -0.18 -4.22
N VAL A 103 1.06 -0.40 -5.14
CA VAL A 103 2.47 -0.58 -4.81
C VAL A 103 3.37 0.18 -5.79
N ARG A 104 4.43 0.80 -5.29
CA ARG A 104 5.37 1.55 -6.14
C ARG A 104 6.28 0.60 -6.91
N GLY A 105 6.32 0.80 -8.21
CA GLY A 105 7.17 0.06 -9.13
C GLY A 105 8.65 0.37 -8.97
N PRO A 106 9.51 -0.49 -9.52
CA PRO A 106 10.94 -0.28 -9.53
C PRO A 106 11.34 0.90 -10.42
N TRP A 107 12.45 1.54 -10.08
CA TRP A 107 13.15 2.52 -10.90
C TRP A 107 13.88 1.87 -12.08
#